data_AF-A0AAX0RXE0-F1
#
_entry.id   AF-A0AAX0RXE0-F1
#
_cell.length_a   1.000
_cell.length_b   1.000
_cell.length_c   1.000
_cell.angle_alpha   90.00
_cell.angle_beta   90.00
_cell.angle_gamma   90.00
#
_symmetry.space_group_name_H-M   'P 1'
#
loop_
_entity.id
_entity.type
_entity.pdbx_description
1 polymer ?
#
loop_
_entity_poly.entity_id
_entity_poly.type
_entity_poly.pdbx_seq_one_letter_code
_entity_poly.pdbx_strand_id
1 'polypeptide(L)' 'RRYLFLATMSLVMNNPEFKALHSNNVKVKKIKKMKSIMKLCGKLARVLVGIARNGSAYNPEMVFPLEQLAA' A
#
# COMPACT_ATOMS: atom_id res chain seq x y z
N ARG A 1 -8.06 2.48 13.57
CA ARG A 1 -6.75 1.84 13.24
C ARG A 1 -6.87 0.32 12.99
N ARG A 2 -7.57 -0.44 13.85
CA ARG A 2 -7.74 -1.92 13.72
C ARG A 2 -8.30 -2.36 12.35
N TYR A 3 -9.40 -1.75 11.89
CA TYR A 3 -10.02 -2.10 10.61
C TYR A 3 -9.13 -1.81 9.40
N LEU A 4 -8.39 -0.69 9.43
CA LEU A 4 -7.47 -0.33 8.35
C LEU A 4 -6.30 -1.32 8.25
N PHE A 5 -5.82 -1.84 9.39
CA PHE A 5 -4.83 -2.90 9.40
C PHE A 5 -5.35 -4.20 8.78
N LEU A 6 -6.57 -4.62 9.16
CA LEU A 6 -7.22 -5.80 8.58
C LEU A 6 -7.45 -5.64 7.08
N ALA A 7 -7.96 -4.49 6.64
CA ALA A 7 -8.15 -4.17 5.23
C ALA A 7 -6.82 -4.21 4.45
N THR A 8 -5.76 -3.64 5.01
CA THR A 8 -4.41 -3.66 4.40
C THR A 8 -3.89 -5.09 4.29
N MET A 9 -4.07 -5.92 5.33
CA MET A 9 -3.66 -7.34 5.25
C MET A 9 -4.46 -8.09 4.18
N SER A 10 -5.77 -7.89 4.12
CA SER A 10 -6.61 -8.49 3.07
C SER A 10 -6.15 -8.06 1.67
N LEU A 11 -5.84 -6.79 1.48
CA LEU A 11 -5.31 -6.25 0.22
C LEU A 11 -3.95 -6.86 -0.15
N VAL A 12 -3.02 -6.98 0.81
CA VAL A 12 -1.70 -7.60 0.56
C VAL A 12 -1.81 -9.08 0.18
N MET A 13 -2.84 -9.78 0.67
CA MET A 13 -3.05 -11.20 0.37
C MET A 13 -3.77 -11.42 -0.96
N ASN A 14 -4.76 -10.60 -1.28
CA ASN A 14 -5.63 -10.79 -2.45
C ASN A 14 -5.22 -9.97 -3.68
N ASN A 15 -4.47 -8.88 -3.50
CA ASN A 15 -4.08 -8.00 -4.60
C ASN A 15 -2.58 -8.11 -4.91
N PRO A 16 -2.20 -8.49 -6.15
CA PRO A 16 -0.81 -8.70 -6.53
C PRO A 16 0.05 -7.42 -6.43
N GLU A 17 -0.55 -6.25 -6.62
CA GLU A 17 0.14 -4.96 -6.51
C GLU A 17 0.63 -4.72 -5.08
N PHE A 18 -0.27 -4.84 -4.10
CA PHE A 18 0.05 -4.69 -2.69
C PHE A 18 1.02 -5.77 -2.20
N LYS A 19 0.93 -6.99 -2.73
CA LYS A 19 1.88 -8.07 -2.45
C LYS A 19 3.28 -7.76 -2.98
N ALA A 20 3.39 -7.23 -4.20
CA ALA A 20 4.66 -6.82 -4.80
C ALA A 20 5.28 -5.67 -4.00
N LEU A 21 4.48 -4.69 -3.59
CA LEU A 21 4.92 -3.57 -2.76
C LEU A 21 5.39 -3.99 -1.37
N HIS A 22 4.66 -4.91 -0.72
CA HIS A 22 5.09 -5.48 0.55
C HIS A 22 6.42 -6.21 0.39
N SER A 23 6.53 -7.04 -0.66
CA SER A 23 7.75 -7.79 -0.98
C SER A 23 8.93 -6.87 -1.26
N ASN A 24 8.73 -5.78 -2.01
CA ASN A 24 9.76 -4.77 -2.29
C ASN A 24 10.23 -4.07 -1.00
N ASN A 25 9.29 -3.65 -0.15
CA ASN A 25 9.63 -3.03 1.14
C ASN A 25 10.44 -3.96 2.07
N VAL A 26 10.15 -5.26 2.04
CA VAL A 26 10.85 -6.25 2.88
C VAL A 26 12.19 -6.66 2.26
N LYS A 27 12.25 -6.91 0.95
CA LYS A 27 13.44 -7.43 0.27
C LYS A 27 14.44 -6.33 -0.11
N VAL A 28 13.98 -5.27 -0.76
CA VAL A 28 14.86 -4.19 -1.25
C VAL A 28 15.12 -3.17 -0.15
N LYS A 29 14.05 -2.67 0.49
CA LYS A 29 14.19 -1.66 1.57
C LYS A 29 14.55 -2.25 2.94
N LYS A 30 14.67 -3.58 3.05
CA LYS A 30 15.03 -4.33 4.27
C LYS A 30 14.19 -3.95 5.51
N ILE A 31 12.92 -3.60 5.31
CA ILE A 31 12.01 -3.23 6.40
C ILE A 31 11.41 -4.51 7.01
N LYS A 32 11.33 -4.57 8.34
CA LYS A 32 10.61 -5.67 9.03
C LYS A 32 9.17 -5.79 8.53
N LYS A 33 8.68 -7.03 8.35
CA LYS A 33 7.34 -7.35 7.80
C LYS A 33 6.23 -6.50 8.43
N MET A 34 6.16 -6.44 9.76
CA MET A 34 5.12 -5.69 10.46
C MET A 34 5.20 -4.16 10.24
N LYS A 35 6.41 -3.62 10.13
CA LYS A 35 6.61 -2.18 9.83
C LYS A 35 6.22 -1.86 8.38
N SER A 36 6.43 -2.78 7.44
CA SER A 36 5.95 -2.62 6.07
C SER A 36 4.42 -2.58 6.01
N ILE A 37 3.71 -3.48 6.70
CA ILE A 37 2.24 -3.46 6.76
C ILE A 37 1.73 -2.15 7.38
N MET A 38 2.34 -1.69 8.48
CA MET A 38 1.97 -0.40 9.09
C MET A 38 2.21 0.78 8.15
N LYS A 39 3.26 0.75 7.32
CA LYS A 39 3.54 1.78 6.33
C LYS A 39 2.52 1.76 5.18
N LEU A 40 2.11 0.59 4.71
CA LEU A 40 1.06 0.42 3.71
C LEU A 40 -0.30 0.87 4.24
N CYS A 41 -0.61 0.60 5.51
CA CYS A 41 -1.84 1.04 6.17
C CYS A 41 -1.96 2.58 6.16
N GLY A 42 -0.88 3.30 6.51
CA GLY A 42 -0.85 4.76 6.43
C GLY A 42 -0.91 5.32 5.00
N LYS A 43 -0.43 4.57 4.00
CA LYS A 43 -0.61 4.92 2.58
C LYS A 43 -2.08 4.74 2.18
N LEU A 44 -2.67 3.59 2.47
CA LEU A 44 -4.06 3.27 2.16
C LEU A 44 -5.01 4.32 2.75
N ALA A 45 -4.82 4.75 4.00
CA ALA A 45 -5.59 5.84 4.58
C ALA A 45 -5.53 7.13 3.75
N ARG A 46 -4.33 7.54 3.30
CA ARG A 46 -4.17 8.76 2.51
C ARG A 46 -4.86 8.67 1.15
N VAL A 47 -4.81 7.50 0.52
CA VAL A 47 -5.52 7.24 -0.74
C VAL A 47 -7.01 7.34 -0.55
N LEU A 48 -7.57 6.65 0.46
CA LEU A 48 -9.00 6.68 0.75
C LEU A 48 -9.48 8.10 1.03
N VAL A 49 -8.70 8.87 1.80
CA VAL A 49 -9.00 10.29 2.06
C VAL A 49 -8.92 11.13 0.79
N GLY A 50 -7.93 10.90 -0.08
CA GLY A 50 -7.80 11.61 -1.36
C GLY A 50 -8.97 11.34 -2.30
N ILE A 51 -9.37 10.07 -2.44
CA ILE A 51 -10.55 9.64 -3.21
C ILE A 51 -11.81 10.30 -2.67
N ALA A 52 -12.03 10.23 -1.35
CA ALA A 52 -13.23 10.80 -0.73
C ALA A 52 -13.31 12.32 -0.85
N ARG A 53 -12.16 13.02 -0.80
CA ARG A 53 -12.11 14.49 -0.90
C ARG A 53 -12.25 15.02 -2.32
N ASN A 54 -11.66 14.34 -3.30
CA ASN A 54 -11.63 14.81 -4.68
C ASN A 54 -12.72 14.17 -5.55
N GLY A 55 -13.47 13.18 -5.02
CA GLY A 55 -14.47 12.41 -5.77
C GLY A 55 -13.87 11.64 -6.96
N SER A 56 -12.55 11.49 -7.02
CA SER A 56 -11.84 10.87 -8.14
C SER A 56 -11.75 9.37 -7.95
N ALA A 57 -11.78 8.62 -9.05
CA ALA A 57 -11.54 7.19 -9.01
C ALA A 57 -10.13 6.87 -8.50
N TYR A 58 -9.95 5.65 -7.99
CA TYR A 58 -8.63 5.15 -7.61
C TYR A 58 -7.67 5.18 -8.81
N ASN A 59 -6.57 5.92 -8.68
CA ASN A 59 -5.49 5.92 -9.66
C ASN A 59 -4.24 5.28 -9.04
N PRO A 60 -3.80 4.09 -9.49
CA PRO A 60 -2.66 3.37 -8.91
C PRO A 60 -1.34 4.15 -9.00
N GLU A 61 -1.14 4.95 -10.06
CA GLU A 61 0.08 5.75 -10.25
C GLU A 61 0.28 6.80 -9.15
N MET A 62 -0.83 7.36 -8.65
CA MET A 62 -0.83 8.35 -7.57
C MET A 62 -0.51 7.73 -6.20
N VAL A 63 -0.74 6.42 -6.07
CA VAL A 63 -0.55 5.70 -4.81
C VAL A 63 0.84 5.08 -4.74
N PHE A 64 1.30 4.57 -5.87
CA PHE A 64 2.54 3.83 -6.02
C PHE A 64 3.19 4.23 -7.33
N PRO A 65 4.19 5.13 -7.31
CA PRO A 65 5.03 5.35 -8.47
C PRO A 65 5.67 4.00 -8.82
N LEU A 66 5.27 3.42 -9.95
CA LEU A 66 5.73 2.12 -10.44
C LEU A 66 7.23 2.10 -10.74
N GLU A 67 7.91 3.25 -10.67
CA GLU A 67 9.37 3.38 -10.83
C GLU A 67 10.19 2.54 -9.84
N GLN A 68 9.61 2.09 -8.72
CA GLN A 68 10.33 1.22 -7.78
C GLN A 68 10.22 -0.29 -8.08
N LEU A 69 9.60 -0.69 -9.20
CA LEU A 69 9.53 -2.08 -9.65
C LEU A 69 10.58 -2.45 -10.71
N ALA A 70 11.34 -1.48 -11.22
CA ALA A 70 12.40 -1.68 -12.22
C ALA A 70 13.77 -1.31 -11.63
N ALA A 71 14.29 -2.13 -10.72
CA ALA A 71 15.70 -2.15 -10.33
C ALA A 71 16.06 -3.50 -9.72
#